data_AF-A0A1X1MIZ1-F1
#
_entry.id   AF-A0A1X1MIZ1-F1
#
_cell.length_a   1.000
_cell.length_b   1.000
_cell.length_c   1.000
_cell.angle_alpha   90.00
_cell.angle_beta   90.00
_cell.angle_gamma   90.00
#
_symmetry.space_group_name_H-M   'P 1'
#
loop_
_entity.id
_entity.type
_entity.pdbx_description
1 polymer ?
#
loop_
_entity_poly.entity_id
_entity_poly.type
_entity_poly.pdbx_seq_one_letter_code
_entity_poly.pdbx_strand_id
1 'polypeptide(L)'
;MRQRAWSVCCSGPESRYPQGRYPLLQPTGAGETIFIYEFATVEWLWDQGSIRVNMPRGKERMFPGSYDELVTVLSDLGGQGWDVATCAATGNWLFWTLRRQR
;
A
#
# COMPACT_ATOMS: atom_id res chain seq x y z
N MET A 1 15.54 21.01 -9.73
CA MET A 1 14.95 19.66 -9.76
C MET A 1 15.40 18.92 -8.50
N ARG A 2 14.49 18.60 -7.57
CA ARG A 2 14.82 17.81 -6.38
C ARG A 2 14.19 16.43 -6.53
N GLN A 3 15.01 15.45 -6.91
CA GLN A 3 14.66 14.03 -6.81
C GLN A 3 14.59 13.69 -5.32
N ARG A 4 13.40 13.39 -4.81
CA ARG A 4 13.26 12.71 -3.51
C ARG A 4 13.41 11.23 -3.80
N ALA A 5 14.45 10.61 -3.24
CA ALA A 5 14.69 9.18 -3.33
C ALA A 5 13.65 8.42 -2.49
N TRP A 6 12.92 7.48 -3.11
CA TRP A 6 11.91 6.62 -2.45
C TRP A 6 12.53 5.28 -2.03
N SER A 7 13.55 5.31 -1.16
CA SER A 7 14.31 4.11 -0.77
C SER A 7 14.14 3.73 0.71
N VAL A 8 12.97 3.97 1.32
CA VAL A 8 12.79 3.75 2.78
C VAL A 8 11.50 2.99 3.09
N CYS A 9 11.34 1.78 2.57
CA CYS A 9 10.30 0.87 3.08
C CYS A 9 10.81 -0.53 3.46
N CYS A 10 12.06 -0.89 3.15
CA CYS A 10 12.59 -2.23 3.43
C CYS A 10 13.28 -2.39 4.80
N SER A 11 13.31 -1.35 5.64
CA SER A 11 14.02 -1.38 6.93
C SER A 11 13.19 -0.71 8.04
N GLY A 12 12.07 -1.34 8.40
CA GLY A 12 11.31 -1.00 9.61
C GLY A 12 11.37 -2.17 10.60
N PRO A 13 11.50 -1.91 11.92
CA PRO A 13 11.64 -2.98 12.90
C PRO A 13 10.35 -3.81 12.98
N GLU A 14 10.56 -5.12 13.12
CA GLU A 14 9.56 -6.15 13.38
C GLU A 14 8.41 -5.63 14.24
N SER A 15 7.21 -5.53 13.65
CA SER A 15 6.03 -5.09 14.38
C SER A 15 5.67 -6.15 15.42
N ARG A 16 6.11 -5.92 16.64
CA ARG A 16 5.58 -6.59 17.82
C ARG A 16 4.15 -6.07 18.05
N TYR A 17 3.19 -6.58 17.29
CA TYR A 17 1.80 -6.53 17.72
C TYR A 17 1.62 -7.65 18.76
N PRO A 18 1.44 -7.33 20.06
CA PRO A 18 1.09 -8.35 21.03
C PRO A 18 -0.30 -8.88 20.66
N GLN A 19 -0.36 -10.17 20.37
CA GLN A 19 -1.58 -10.94 20.22
C GLN A 19 -2.45 -10.76 21.48
N GLY A 20 -3.68 -10.26 21.33
CA GLY A 20 -4.76 -10.74 22.18
C GLY A 20 -5.47 -9.79 23.15
N ARG A 21 -5.42 -8.46 23.03
CA ARG A 21 -6.39 -7.58 23.74
C ARG A 21 -6.71 -6.32 22.94
N TYR A 22 -7.82 -6.35 22.20
CA TYR A 22 -8.49 -5.12 21.80
C TYR A 22 -9.27 -4.62 23.03
N PRO A 23 -8.99 -3.44 23.60
CA PRO A 23 -9.89 -2.84 24.56
C PRO A 23 -11.19 -2.53 23.83
N LEU A 24 -12.31 -3.01 24.36
CA LEU A 24 -13.63 -2.54 23.96
C LEU A 24 -13.68 -1.04 24.26
N LEU A 25 -13.49 -0.21 23.24
CA LEU A 25 -13.63 1.24 23.33
C LEU A 25 -15.10 1.53 23.69
N GLN A 26 -15.33 1.99 24.93
CA GLN A 26 -16.60 2.60 25.29
C GLN A 26 -16.62 4.02 24.72
N PRO A 27 -17.67 4.42 23.98
CA PRO A 27 -17.73 5.73 23.37
C PRO A 27 -17.79 6.80 24.47
N THR A 28 -16.67 7.46 24.72
CA THR A 28 -16.64 8.67 25.56
C THR A 28 -17.04 9.83 24.65
N GLY A 29 -18.05 10.61 25.03
CA GLY A 29 -18.78 11.60 24.23
C GLY A 29 -17.98 12.82 23.70
N ALA A 30 -16.80 12.61 23.13
CA ALA A 30 -16.18 13.50 22.14
C ALA A 30 -16.28 12.76 20.81
N GLY A 31 -16.92 13.34 19.80
CA GLY A 31 -17.20 12.68 18.52
C GLY A 31 -15.96 12.00 17.95
N GLU A 32 -15.88 10.68 18.11
CA GLU A 32 -14.79 9.87 17.55
C GLU A 32 -14.89 9.97 16.04
N THR A 33 -13.95 10.68 15.44
CA THR A 33 -13.70 10.61 14.01
C THR A 33 -13.22 9.20 13.71
N ILE A 34 -14.16 8.32 13.37
CA ILE A 34 -13.84 7.00 12.82
C ILE A 34 -13.11 7.24 11.51
N PHE A 35 -11.80 7.02 11.50
CA PHE A 35 -11.00 7.07 10.28
C PHE A 35 -11.37 5.86 9.41
N ILE A 36 -12.14 6.09 8.35
CA ILE A 36 -12.47 5.06 7.37
C ILE A 36 -11.34 5.01 6.35
N TYR A 37 -10.64 3.88 6.29
CA TYR A 37 -9.59 3.64 5.31
C TYR A 37 -10.08 2.73 4.19
N GLU A 38 -9.65 3.05 2.97
CA GLU A 38 -9.72 2.16 1.81
C GLU A 38 -8.34 1.57 1.53
N PHE A 39 -8.31 0.32 1.06
CA PHE A 39 -7.07 -0.40 0.76
C PHE A 39 -7.02 -0.83 -0.70
N ALA A 40 -5.83 -0.75 -1.28
CA ALA A 40 -5.50 -1.26 -2.61
C ALA A 40 -4.21 -2.09 -2.53
N THR A 41 -3.97 -2.94 -3.51
CA THR A 41 -2.71 -3.69 -3.61
C THR A 41 -2.10 -3.51 -4.98
N VAL A 42 -0.78 -3.44 -5.05
CA VAL A 42 0.00 -3.45 -6.30
C VAL A 42 0.95 -4.62 -6.21
N GLU A 43 0.99 -5.45 -7.25
CA GLU A 43 1.82 -6.64 -7.32
C GLU A 43 2.64 -6.57 -8.59
N TRP A 44 3.93 -6.88 -8.51
CA TRP A 44 4.80 -6.92 -9.67
C TRP A 44 5.57 -8.24 -9.70
N LEU A 45 5.38 -9.01 -10.77
CA LEU A 45 6.18 -10.17 -11.12
C LEU A 45 7.16 -9.75 -12.21
N TRP A 46 8.41 -9.48 -11.85
CA TRP A 46 9.38 -8.88 -12.79
C TRP A 46 9.85 -9.86 -13.87
N ASP A 47 9.73 -11.17 -13.63
CA ASP A 47 10.10 -12.23 -14.59
C ASP A 47 9.06 -12.40 -15.68
N GLN A 48 7.78 -12.22 -15.31
CA GLN A 48 6.66 -12.22 -16.24
C GLN A 48 6.41 -10.84 -16.86
N GLY A 49 7.10 -9.81 -16.37
CA GLY A 49 6.88 -8.43 -16.78
C GLY A 49 5.42 -8.03 -16.65
N SER A 50 4.81 -8.30 -15.50
CA SER A 50 3.38 -8.03 -15.27
C SER A 50 3.15 -7.35 -13.93
N ILE A 51 2.40 -6.25 -13.96
CA ILE A 51 1.94 -5.52 -12.78
C ILE A 51 0.43 -5.68 -12.63
N ARG A 52 -0.02 -6.10 -11.46
CA ARG A 52 -1.45 -6.19 -11.10
C ARG A 52 -1.77 -5.17 -10.03
N VAL A 53 -2.88 -4.45 -10.21
CA VAL A 53 -3.39 -3.48 -9.24
C VAL A 53 -4.80 -3.86 -8.85
N ASN A 54 -5.02 -4.22 -7.59
CA ASN A 54 -6.34 -4.49 -7.04
C ASN A 54 -6.84 -3.25 -6.29
N MET A 55 -7.87 -2.61 -6.82
CA MET A 55 -8.51 -1.44 -6.23
C MET A 55 -9.71 -1.86 -5.37
N PRO A 56 -10.15 -0.99 -4.43
CA PRO A 56 -11.39 -1.19 -3.71
C PRO A 56 -12.57 -1.47 -4.64
N ARG A 57 -13.55 -2.23 -4.15
CA ARG A 57 -14.78 -2.58 -4.88
C ARG A 57 -14.54 -3.54 -6.06
N GLY A 58 -13.47 -4.33 -5.99
CA GLY A 58 -13.20 -5.44 -6.93
C GLY A 58 -12.72 -5.00 -8.31
N LYS A 59 -12.16 -3.79 -8.43
CA LYS A 59 -11.61 -3.30 -9.71
C LYS A 59 -10.16 -3.72 -9.82
N GLU A 60 -9.88 -4.66 -10.70
CA GLU A 60 -8.52 -5.07 -11.04
C GLU A 60 -8.03 -4.31 -12.29
N ARG A 61 -6.74 -3.95 -12.31
CA ARG A 61 -6.06 -3.41 -13.48
C ARG A 61 -4.76 -4.19 -13.70
N MET A 62 -4.42 -4.41 -14.96
CA MET A 62 -3.20 -5.10 -15.34
C MET A 62 -2.39 -4.20 -16.26
N PHE A 63 -1.09 -4.09 -15.98
CA PHE A 63 -0.15 -3.26 -16.72
C PHE A 63 1.07 -4.10 -17.13
N PRO A 64 1.74 -3.75 -18.24
CA PRO A 64 3.06 -4.29 -18.53
C PRO A 64 4.04 -3.93 -17.41
N GLY A 65 4.90 -4.88 -17.06
CA GLY A 65 5.80 -4.79 -15.91
C GLY A 65 7.22 -4.48 -16.32
N SER A 66 7.55 -3.20 -16.32
CA SER A 66 8.93 -2.70 -16.25
C SER A 66 9.10 -1.88 -14.97
N TYR A 67 10.34 -1.56 -14.63
CA TYR A 67 10.61 -0.65 -13.51
C TYR A 67 9.95 0.73 -13.73
N ASP A 68 10.06 1.28 -14.93
CA ASP A 68 9.51 2.61 -15.25
C ASP A 68 7.97 2.61 -15.21
N GLU A 69 7.34 1.53 -15.69
CA GLU A 69 5.89 1.35 -15.60
C GLU A 69 5.43 1.23 -14.15
N LEU A 70 6.15 0.46 -13.32
CA LEU A 70 5.84 0.35 -11.89
C LEU A 70 5.91 1.71 -11.20
N VAL A 71 6.99 2.48 -11.44
CA VAL A 71 7.16 3.81 -10.86
C VAL A 71 6.04 4.73 -11.31
N THR A 72 5.63 4.65 -12.57
CA THR A 72 4.49 5.42 -13.11
C THR A 72 3.19 5.04 -12.41
N VAL A 73 2.88 3.75 -12.30
CA VAL A 73 1.67 3.26 -11.61
C VAL A 73 1.62 3.71 -10.15
N LEU A 74 2.72 3.57 -9.41
CA LEU A 74 2.79 4.00 -8.01
C LEU A 74 2.68 5.52 -7.87
N SER A 75 3.27 6.28 -8.80
CA SER A 75 3.17 7.75 -8.81
C SER A 75 1.75 8.22 -9.09
N ASP A 76 1.06 7.60 -10.05
CA ASP A 76 -0.33 7.89 -10.40
C ASP A 76 -1.28 7.57 -9.24
N LEU A 77 -1.01 6.48 -8.51
CA LEU A 77 -1.75 6.14 -7.29
C LEU A 77 -1.49 7.17 -6.19
N GLY A 78 -0.24 7.60 -6.00
CA GLY A 78 0.11 8.71 -5.10
C GLY A 78 -0.64 10.00 -5.44
N GLY A 79 -0.74 10.35 -6.74
CA GLY A 79 -1.53 11.49 -7.23
C GLY A 79 -3.03 11.38 -6.92
N GLN A 80 -3.55 10.16 -6.76
CA GLN A 80 -4.94 9.88 -6.36
C GLN A 80 -5.15 9.81 -4.83
N GLY A 81 -4.10 10.13 -4.05
CA GLY A 81 -4.11 10.13 -2.59
C GLY A 81 -3.86 8.77 -1.95
N TRP A 82 -3.32 7.79 -2.69
CA TRP A 82 -2.91 6.51 -2.13
C TRP A 82 -1.51 6.57 -1.54
N ASP A 83 -1.37 6.16 -0.29
CA ASP A 83 -0.10 6.04 0.40
C ASP A 83 0.31 4.57 0.52
N VAL A 84 1.59 4.27 0.32
CA VAL A 84 2.15 2.93 0.55
C VAL A 84 2.14 2.66 2.06
N ALA A 85 1.35 1.68 2.48
CA ALA A 85 1.28 1.22 3.86
C ALA A 85 2.39 0.21 4.17
N THR A 86 2.60 -0.75 3.27
CA THR A 86 3.63 -1.79 3.42
C THR A 86 4.18 -2.21 2.05
N CYS A 87 5.40 -2.73 2.05
CA CYS A 87 6.04 -3.36 0.92
C CYS A 87 6.58 -4.72 1.38
N ALA A 88 6.28 -5.77 0.63
CA ALA A 88 6.85 -7.09 0.78
C ALA A 88 7.54 -7.48 -0.53
N ALA A 89 8.69 -8.15 -0.43
CA ALA A 89 9.41 -8.66 -1.58
C ALA A 89 9.91 -10.07 -1.27
N THR A 90 9.72 -10.99 -2.20
CA THR A 90 10.28 -12.35 -2.12
C THR A 90 10.50 -12.92 -3.50
N GLY A 91 11.71 -13.43 -3.75
CA GLY A 91 12.08 -13.99 -5.05
C GLY A 91 11.84 -12.99 -6.17
N ASN A 92 10.99 -13.36 -7.13
CA ASN A 92 10.59 -12.60 -8.33
C ASN A 92 9.35 -11.70 -8.14
N TRP A 93 8.88 -11.54 -6.91
CA TRP A 93 7.60 -10.89 -6.60
C TRP A 93 7.80 -9.73 -5.62
N LEU A 94 7.27 -8.56 -5.99
CA LEU A 94 7.03 -7.46 -5.05
C LEU A 94 5.54 -7.22 -4.89
N PHE A 95 5.18 -6.85 -3.67
CA PHE A 95 3.82 -6.59 -3.27
C PHE A 95 3.76 -5.33 -2.41
N TRP A 96 2.94 -4.36 -2.81
CA TRP A 96 2.65 -3.17 -2.04
C TRP A 96 1.20 -3.18 -1.58
N THR A 97 1.00 -2.89 -0.30
CA THR A 97 -0.32 -2.53 0.21
C THR A 97 -0.39 -1.01 0.24
N LEU A 98 -1.44 -0.44 -0.36
CA LEU A 98 -1.72 0.98 -0.32
C LEU A 98 -2.95 1.25 0.54
N ARG A 99 -2.97 2.41 1.17
CA ARG A 99 -4.10 2.90 1.97
C ARG A 99 -4.45 4.32 1.56
N ARG A 100 -5.72 4.67 1.69
CA ARG A 100 -6.20 6.04 1.52
C ARG A 100 -7.29 6.32 2.54
N GLN A 101 -7.27 7.52 3.13
CA GLN A 101 -8.35 7.98 3.99
C GLN A 101 -9.55 8.38 3.12
N ARG A 102 -10.74 7.89 3.46
CA ARG A 102 -12.00 8.21 2.77
C ARG A 102 -12.59 9.54 3.23
#